data_AF-A0A7L5AEB0-F1
#
_entry.id   AF-A0A7L5AEB0-F1
#
_cell.length_a   1.000
_cell.length_b   1.000
_cell.length_c   1.000
_cell.angle_alpha   90.00
_cell.angle_beta   90.00
_cell.angle_gamma   90.00
#
_symmetry.space_group_name_H-M   'P 1'
#
loop_
_entity.id
_entity.type
_entity.pdbx_description
1 polymer ?
#
loop_
_entity_poly.entity_id
_entity_poly.type
_entity_poly.pdbx_seq_one_letter_code
_entity_poly.pdbx_strand_id
1 'polypeptide(L)'
;MRILIPALLLIFQVCAIGYARTVPTRYFCWAPYDTQTEYTARAVVNGHELTAEEFRARYRRPAKGGDNRSPQHVIDMLEQAEAKHEKLGDKTTIDMDYHVNGKELRQWHWPESQPRS
;
A
#
# COMPACT_ATOMS: atom_id res chain seq x y z
N MET A 1 -23.13 -37.31 15.81
CA MET A 1 -21.73 -36.88 15.62
C MET A 1 -21.22 -36.96 14.18
N ARG A 2 -21.58 -37.99 13.39
CA ARG A 2 -21.14 -38.19 11.99
C ARG A 2 -21.36 -37.02 11.02
N ILE A 3 -22.41 -36.21 11.21
CA ILE A 3 -22.79 -35.11 10.31
C ILE A 3 -22.34 -33.74 10.84
N LEU A 4 -22.07 -33.64 12.15
CA LEU A 4 -21.65 -32.40 12.79
C LEU A 4 -20.27 -31.93 12.34
N ILE A 5 -19.32 -32.87 12.27
CA ILE A 5 -17.94 -32.59 11.85
C ILE A 5 -17.88 -32.09 10.39
N PRO A 6 -18.50 -32.76 9.39
CA PRO A 6 -18.49 -32.25 8.02
C PRO A 6 -19.28 -30.95 7.89
N ALA A 7 -20.40 -30.77 8.60
CA ALA A 7 -21.15 -29.52 8.57
C ALA A 7 -20.35 -28.33 9.14
N LEU A 8 -19.62 -28.53 10.24
CA LEU A 8 -18.73 -27.51 10.81
C LEU A 8 -17.58 -27.16 9.87
N LEU A 9 -16.98 -28.15 9.22
CA LEU A 9 -15.95 -27.90 8.20
C LEU A 9 -16.50 -27.08 7.03
N LEU A 10 -17.72 -27.40 6.57
CA LEU A 10 -18.35 -26.70 5.45
C LEU A 10 -18.69 -25.24 5.82
N ILE A 11 -19.22 -25.01 7.02
CA ILE A 11 -19.46 -23.66 7.55
C ILE A 11 -18.14 -22.89 7.67
N PHE A 12 -17.10 -23.50 8.22
CA PHE A 12 -15.78 -22.89 8.33
C PHE A 12 -15.23 -22.49 6.95
N GLN A 13 -15.35 -23.35 5.95
CA GLN A 13 -14.93 -23.06 4.58
C GLN A 13 -15.68 -21.86 4.00
N VAL A 14 -17.02 -21.80 4.17
CA VAL A 14 -17.83 -20.67 3.69
C VAL A 14 -17.43 -19.36 4.38
N CYS A 15 -17.24 -19.40 5.71
CA CYS A 15 -16.78 -18.23 6.47
C CYS A 15 -15.37 -17.79 6.05
N ALA A 16 -14.44 -18.72 5.82
CA ALA A 16 -13.10 -18.41 5.37
C ALA A 16 -13.09 -17.75 3.97
N ILE A 17 -13.95 -18.22 3.05
CA ILE A 17 -14.11 -17.61 1.72
C ILE A 17 -14.69 -16.19 1.85
N GLY A 18 -15.69 -15.99 2.71
CA GLY A 18 -16.27 -14.68 2.98
C GLY A 18 -15.25 -13.70 3.56
N TYR A 19 -14.47 -14.14 4.55
CA TYR A 19 -13.39 -13.36 5.15
C TYR A 19 -12.29 -13.03 4.14
N ALA A 20 -11.90 -13.99 3.29
CA ALA A 20 -10.91 -13.78 2.25
C ALA A 20 -11.33 -12.73 1.20
N ARG A 21 -12.64 -12.48 1.03
CA ARG A 21 -13.14 -11.41 0.15
C ARG A 21 -12.95 -10.01 0.74
N THR A 22 -12.89 -9.90 2.08
CA THR A 22 -12.75 -8.62 2.79
C THR A 22 -11.30 -8.26 3.11
N VAL A 23 -10.38 -9.21 2.99
CA VAL A 23 -8.94 -8.97 3.22
C VAL A 23 -8.33 -8.36 1.95
N PRO A 24 -7.73 -7.15 2.02
CA PRO A 24 -7.13 -6.48 0.86
C PRO A 24 -5.91 -7.20 0.29
N THR A 25 -5.28 -8.07 1.09
CA THR A 25 -4.00 -8.70 0.81
C THR A 25 -4.18 -10.06 0.13
N ARG A 26 -4.35 -10.04 -1.20
CA ARG A 26 -4.30 -11.24 -2.05
C ARG A 26 -2.86 -11.71 -2.27
N TYR A 27 -2.17 -12.16 -1.23
CA TYR A 27 -0.80 -12.70 -1.36
C TYR A 27 -0.77 -14.12 -1.98
N PHE A 28 -1.89 -14.85 -1.96
CA PHE A 28 -1.97 -16.28 -2.34
C PHE A 28 -3.04 -16.60 -3.41
N CYS A 29 -3.33 -15.68 -4.33
CA CYS A 29 -4.17 -16.00 -5.49
C CYS A 29 -3.31 -16.61 -6.61
N TRP A 30 -3.80 -17.71 -7.20
CA TRP A 30 -3.16 -18.45 -8.31
C TRP A 30 -2.85 -17.58 -9.55
N ALA A 31 -3.50 -16.42 -9.69
CA ALA A 31 -3.13 -15.40 -10.67
C ALA A 31 -2.35 -14.30 -9.94
N PRO A 32 -1.01 -14.40 -9.86
CA PRO A 32 -0.22 -13.26 -9.45
C PRO A 32 -0.39 -12.20 -10.55
N TYR A 33 -0.58 -10.94 -10.16
CA TYR A 33 -0.54 -9.78 -11.07
C TYR A 33 -1.79 -9.41 -11.89
N ASP A 34 -3.02 -9.60 -11.39
CA ASP A 34 -4.21 -8.95 -12.01
C ASP A 34 -4.34 -7.46 -11.63
N THR A 35 -3.31 -6.90 -11.01
CA THR A 35 -3.29 -5.53 -10.50
C THR A 35 -2.01 -4.84 -10.92
N GLN A 36 -2.14 -3.83 -11.78
CA GLN A 36 -1.07 -2.91 -12.14
C GLN A 36 -1.39 -1.57 -11.46
N THR A 37 -0.54 -1.18 -10.52
CA THR A 37 -0.63 0.09 -9.83
C THR A 37 0.40 1.03 -10.42
N GLU A 38 -0.07 2.09 -11.05
CA GLU A 38 0.78 3.21 -11.44
C GLU A 38 0.70 4.28 -10.38
N TYR A 39 1.86 4.76 -9.93
CA TYR A 39 1.95 5.76 -8.88
C TYR A 39 2.96 6.86 -9.25
N THR A 40 2.69 8.05 -8.73
CA THR A 40 3.59 9.19 -8.72
C THR A 40 3.65 9.70 -7.28
N ALA A 41 4.81 9.59 -6.66
CA ALA A 41 5.09 10.06 -5.31
C ALA A 41 6.00 11.28 -5.34
N ARG A 42 5.72 12.24 -4.45
CA ARG A 42 6.57 13.39 -4.16
C ARG A 42 6.81 13.42 -2.65
N ALA A 43 8.05 13.65 -2.25
CA ALA A 43 8.40 13.75 -0.83
C ALA A 43 9.11 15.07 -0.57
N VAL A 44 8.69 15.75 0.49
CA VAL A 44 9.29 16.99 1.00
C VAL A 44 9.86 16.68 2.37
N VAL A 45 11.18 16.70 2.51
CA VAL A 45 11.90 16.44 3.76
C VAL A 45 12.45 17.76 4.29
N ASN A 46 12.06 18.14 5.51
CA ASN A 46 12.49 19.38 6.16
C ASN A 46 12.28 20.65 5.30
N GLY A 47 11.22 20.68 4.50
CA GLY A 47 10.90 21.79 3.59
C GLY A 47 11.63 21.74 2.24
N HIS A 48 12.46 20.73 2.00
CA HIS A 48 13.13 20.50 0.71
C HIS A 48 12.42 19.39 -0.06
N GLU A 49 11.91 19.70 -1.25
CA GLU A 49 11.37 18.69 -2.17
C GLU A 49 12.52 17.83 -2.70
N LEU A 50 12.41 16.51 -2.53
CA LEU A 50 13.42 15.57 -3.01
C LEU A 50 13.37 15.47 -4.53
N THR A 51 14.52 15.54 -5.16
CA THR A 51 14.68 15.20 -6.57
C THR A 51 14.43 13.70 -6.80
N ALA A 52 14.19 13.29 -8.05
CA ALA A 52 13.97 11.89 -8.38
C ALA A 52 15.15 10.98 -7.98
N GLU A 53 16.38 11.49 -8.01
CA GLU A 53 17.58 10.76 -7.59
C GLU A 53 17.66 10.64 -6.06
N GLU A 54 17.39 11.72 -5.32
CA GLU A 54 17.37 11.71 -3.85
C GLU A 54 16.24 10.83 -3.31
N PHE A 55 15.06 10.89 -3.94
CA PHE A 55 13.95 10.00 -3.64
C PHE A 55 14.37 8.54 -3.84
N ARG A 56 15.04 8.25 -4.96
CA ARG A 56 15.54 6.89 -5.23
C ARG A 56 16.62 6.46 -4.26
N ALA A 57 17.50 7.35 -3.82
CA ALA A 57 18.52 7.04 -2.82
C ALA A 57 17.89 6.72 -1.45
N ARG A 58 16.87 7.50 -1.04
CA ARG A 58 16.17 7.35 0.25
C ARG A 58 15.26 6.11 0.29
N TYR A 59 14.38 5.96 -0.71
CA TYR A 59 13.35 4.91 -0.74
C TYR A 59 13.73 3.68 -1.59
N ARG A 60 14.89 3.70 -2.25
CA ARG A 60 15.36 2.64 -3.17
C ARG A 60 14.35 2.32 -4.30
N ARG A 61 13.50 3.28 -4.65
CA ARG A 61 12.43 3.17 -5.65
C ARG A 61 12.35 4.47 -6.47
N PRO A 62 11.95 4.41 -7.75
CA PRO A 62 11.67 5.61 -8.50
C PRO A 62 10.43 6.33 -7.94
N ALA A 63 10.46 7.66 -7.97
CA ALA A 63 9.33 8.51 -7.58
C ALA A 63 8.09 8.30 -8.46
N LYS A 64 8.28 7.87 -9.71
CA LYS A 64 7.21 7.50 -10.63
C LYS A 64 7.46 6.11 -11.20
N GLY A 65 6.45 5.24 -11.17
CA GLY A 65 6.58 3.90 -11.73
C GLY A 65 5.28 3.09 -11.69
N GLY A 66 5.33 1.93 -12.34
CA GLY A 66 4.31 0.90 -12.21
C GLY A 66 4.83 -0.23 -11.31
N ASP A 67 4.05 -0.63 -10.31
CA ASP A 67 4.27 -1.86 -9.55
C ASP A 67 3.10 -2.82 -9.80
N ASN A 68 3.41 -4.10 -10.00
CA ASN A 68 2.40 -5.15 -10.17
C ASN A 68 1.80 -5.61 -8.82
N ARG A 69 2.10 -4.87 -7.75
CA ARG A 69 1.60 -5.06 -6.39
C ARG A 69 0.57 -4.00 -6.05
N SER A 70 -0.16 -4.18 -4.95
CA SER A 70 -1.14 -3.20 -4.48
C SER A 70 -0.48 -1.86 -4.13
N PRO A 71 -1.20 -0.73 -4.25
CA PRO A 71 -0.70 0.58 -3.81
C PRO A 71 -0.33 0.59 -2.33
N GLN A 72 -1.05 -0.20 -1.52
CA GLN A 72 -0.75 -0.36 -0.09
C GLN A 72 0.68 -0.84 0.14
N HIS A 73 1.22 -1.69 -0.73
CA HIS A 73 2.60 -2.16 -0.59
C HIS A 73 3.62 -1.02 -0.73
N VAL A 74 3.34 -0.04 -1.60
CA VAL A 74 4.20 1.15 -1.75
C VAL A 74 4.04 2.06 -0.53
N ILE A 75 2.81 2.26 -0.06
CA ILE A 75 2.51 3.02 1.16
C ILE A 75 3.25 2.45 2.36
N ASP A 76 3.06 1.16 2.66
CA ASP A 76 3.68 0.48 3.82
C ASP A 76 5.22 0.63 3.79
N MET A 77 5.82 0.58 2.60
CA MET A 77 7.27 0.78 2.44
C MET A 77 7.70 2.22 2.73
N LEU A 78 6.95 3.21 2.25
CA LEU A 78 7.24 4.63 2.48
C LEU A 78 7.08 4.97 3.96
N GLU A 79 5.99 4.50 4.58
CA GLU A 79 5.75 4.63 6.03
C GLU A 79 6.86 3.98 6.85
N GLN A 80 7.29 2.77 6.49
CA GLN A 80 8.37 2.08 7.22
C GLN A 80 9.71 2.82 7.11
N ALA A 81 10.00 3.41 5.95
CA ALA A 81 11.19 4.24 5.76
C ALA A 81 11.11 5.51 6.62
N GLU A 82 9.99 6.24 6.55
CA GLU A 82 9.83 7.47 7.32
C GLU A 82 9.74 7.23 8.82
N ALA A 83 9.10 6.16 9.30
CA ALA A 83 9.09 5.81 10.72
C ALA A 83 10.51 5.60 11.30
N LYS A 84 11.48 5.23 10.45
CA LYS A 84 12.89 5.16 10.83
C LYS A 84 13.56 6.54 10.84
N HIS A 85 13.19 7.43 9.93
CA HIS A 85 13.72 8.79 9.81
C HIS A 85 13.09 9.80 10.77
N GLU A 86 11.82 9.64 11.15
CA GLU A 86 11.18 10.43 12.20
C GLU A 86 11.87 10.25 13.54
N LYS A 87 12.40 9.05 13.83
CA LYS A 87 13.24 8.80 15.02
C LYS A 87 14.55 9.60 14.99
N LEU A 88 14.99 10.04 13.81
CA LEU A 88 16.16 10.90 13.61
C LEU A 88 15.78 12.40 13.61
N GLY A 89 14.49 12.74 13.68
CA GLY A 89 13.99 14.12 13.76
C GLY A 89 13.62 14.77 12.42
N ASP A 90 13.62 14.01 11.31
CA ASP A 90 13.19 14.51 10.01
C ASP A 90 11.68 14.76 10.00
N LYS A 91 11.26 15.93 9.50
CA LYS A 91 9.85 16.22 9.18
C LYS A 91 9.63 15.96 7.70
N THR A 92 8.90 14.90 7.38
CA THR A 92 8.65 14.51 5.98
C THR A 92 7.16 14.57 5.67
N THR A 93 6.82 15.19 4.55
CA THR A 93 5.50 15.11 3.93
C THR A 93 5.62 14.32 2.63
N ILE A 94 4.74 13.35 2.40
CA ILE A 94 4.70 12.57 1.16
C ILE A 94 3.32 12.67 0.54
N ASP A 95 3.28 13.05 -0.73
CA ASP A 95 2.08 13.03 -1.55
C ASP A 95 2.23 11.95 -2.61
N MET A 96 1.32 10.99 -2.63
CA MET A 96 1.30 9.92 -3.62
C MET A 96 -0.04 9.87 -4.34
N ASP A 97 0.00 10.13 -5.64
CA ASP A 97 -1.11 9.88 -6.54
C ASP A 97 -0.95 8.48 -7.13
N TYR A 98 -1.99 7.65 -7.07
CA TYR A 98 -1.96 6.31 -7.65
C TYR A 98 -3.28 5.95 -8.34
N HIS A 99 -3.20 5.13 -9.38
CA HIS A 99 -4.36 4.52 -10.01
C HIS A 99 -4.13 3.02 -10.17
N VAL A 100 -5.19 2.26 -9.98
CA VAL A 100 -5.15 0.79 -10.02
C VAL A 100 -5.91 0.34 -11.26
N ASN A 101 -5.24 -0.35 -12.18
CA ASN A 101 -5.84 -0.85 -13.43
C ASN A 101 -6.58 0.23 -14.25
N GLY A 102 -6.01 1.45 -14.31
CA GLY A 102 -6.63 2.57 -15.04
C GLY A 102 -7.93 3.11 -14.45
N LYS A 103 -8.27 2.72 -13.21
CA LYS A 103 -9.43 3.24 -12.46
C LYS A 103 -9.11 4.61 -11.85
N GLU A 104 -10.06 5.15 -11.08
CA GLU A 104 -9.97 6.47 -10.46
C GLU A 104 -8.61 6.74 -9.78
N LEU A 105 -8.10 7.94 -10.02
CA LEU A 105 -6.93 8.48 -9.36
C LEU A 105 -7.25 8.64 -7.87
N ARG A 106 -6.47 8.00 -7.02
CA ARG A 106 -6.52 8.16 -5.57
C ARG A 106 -5.29 8.89 -5.10
N GLN A 107 -5.47 9.75 -4.11
CA GLN A 107 -4.39 10.48 -3.47
C GLN A 107 -4.18 9.92 -2.07
N TRP A 108 -2.93 9.73 -1.69
CA TRP A 108 -2.51 9.37 -0.35
C TRP A 108 -1.51 10.43 0.14
N HIS A 109 -1.67 10.84 1.39
CA HIS A 109 -0.86 11.86 2.02
C HIS A 109 -0.29 11.33 3.33
N TRP A 110 0.99 11.55 3.57
CA TRP A 110 1.67 11.22 4.82
C TRP A 110 2.33 12.47 5.42
N PRO A 111 2.26 12.68 6.74
CA PRO A 111 1.46 11.91 7.71
C PRO A 111 -0.05 12.10 7.49
N GLU A 112 -0.87 11.10 7.83
CA GLU A 112 -2.34 11.07 7.64
C GLU A 112 -3.09 12.19 8.43
N SER A 113 -2.36 13.02 9.16
CA SER A 113 -2.84 14.03 10.12
C SER A 113 -3.15 15.42 9.54
N GLN A 114 -3.51 15.56 8.27
CA GLN A 114 -4.03 16.84 7.76
C GLN A 114 -5.33 16.68 6.96
N PRO A 115 -6.51 16.81 7.60
CA PRO A 115 -7.72 17.13 6.87
C PRO A 115 -7.52 18.49 6.20
N ARG A 116 -7.73 18.55 4.87
CA ARG A 116 -7.82 19.84 4.16
C ARG A 116 -8.95 20.66 4.80
N SER A 117 -8.59 21.78 5.41
CA SER A 117 -9.50 22.83 5.87
C SER A 117 -10.17 23.54 4.70
#